data_AF-A0A2W5X987-F1
#
_entry.id   AF-A0A2W5X987-F1
#
_cell.length_a   1.000
_cell.length_b   1.000
_cell.length_c   1.000
_cell.angle_alpha   90.00
_cell.angle_beta   90.00
_cell.angle_gamma   90.00
#
_symmetry.space_group_name_H-M   'P 1'
#
loop_
_entity.id
_entity.type
_entity.pdbx_description
1 polymer ?
#
loop_
_entity_poly.entity_id
_entity_poly.type
_entity_poly.pdbx_seq_one_letter_code
_entity_poly.pdbx_strand_id
1 'polypeptide(L)'
;MYRFASSPLATSAAFVVVLVWLLAGPRLSYSTTWQLVMTTVSSIVTFLMVFVLNHAQNRDTLAVNAKLDALIMALESADNRMVGLEHRDTKEASAIHEEIKSAIEGEL
;
A
#
# COMPACT_ATOMS: atom_id res chain seq x y z
N MET A 1 0.16 -15.48 5.33
CA MET A 1 1.33 -15.24 4.44
C MET A 1 2.29 -14.15 4.96
N TYR A 2 2.33 -13.89 6.28
CA TYR A 2 3.30 -12.99 6.94
C TYR A 2 4.41 -13.72 7.72
N ARG A 3 4.37 -15.07 7.76
CA ARG A 3 5.27 -15.90 8.61
C ARG A 3 6.69 -16.07 8.02
N PHE A 4 6.93 -15.62 6.80
CA PHE A 4 8.24 -15.69 6.15
C PHE A 4 9.05 -14.39 6.27
N ALA A 5 8.40 -13.26 6.63
CA ALA A 5 9.07 -11.97 6.80
C ALA A 5 9.89 -11.86 8.12
N SER A 6 9.76 -12.85 9.01
CA SER A 6 10.50 -12.92 10.28
C SER A 6 11.00 -14.32 10.58
N SER A 7 11.39 -15.10 9.56
CA SER A 7 12.21 -16.28 9.88
C SER A 7 13.54 -15.77 10.44
N PRO A 8 13.97 -16.21 11.64
CA PRO A 8 15.22 -15.74 12.25
C PRO A 8 16.42 -15.90 11.31
N LEU A 9 16.35 -16.89 10.40
CA LEU A 9 17.32 -17.13 9.34
C LEU A 9 17.44 -15.97 8.33
N ALA A 10 16.33 -15.34 7.92
CA ALA A 10 16.34 -14.22 6.99
C ALA A 10 16.98 -12.97 7.60
N THR A 11 16.65 -12.67 8.86
CA THR A 11 17.26 -11.56 9.60
C THR A 11 18.75 -11.80 9.84
N SER A 12 19.14 -13.02 10.22
CA SER A 12 20.55 -13.38 10.37
C SER A 12 21.31 -13.27 9.05
N ALA A 13 20.74 -13.72 7.93
CA ALA A 13 21.37 -13.61 6.62
C ALA A 13 21.58 -12.15 6.20
N ALA A 14 20.58 -11.28 6.38
CA ALA A 14 20.71 -9.85 6.12
C ALA A 14 21.82 -9.22 6.98
N PHE A 15 21.90 -9.60 8.25
CA PHE A 15 22.95 -9.12 9.16
C PHE A 15 24.35 -9.54 8.71
N VAL A 16 24.52 -10.79 8.29
CA VAL A 16 25.79 -11.28 7.73
C VAL A 16 26.17 -10.52 6.46
N VAL A 17 25.22 -10.26 5.56
CA VAL A 17 25.47 -9.48 4.34
C VAL A 17 25.95 -8.07 4.67
N VAL A 18 25.31 -7.39 5.64
CA VAL A 18 25.74 -6.06 6.10
C VAL A 18 27.15 -6.10 6.69
N LEU A 19 27.46 -7.11 7.51
CA LEU A 19 28.79 -7.28 8.09
C LEU A 19 29.87 -7.54 7.03
N VAL A 20 29.61 -8.42 6.06
CA VAL A 20 30.55 -8.71 4.95
C VAL A 20 30.82 -7.44 4.14
N TRP A 21 29.78 -6.66 3.83
CA TRP A 21 29.93 -5.40 3.12
C TRP A 21 30.70 -4.35 3.92
N LEU A 22 30.46 -4.27 5.24
CA LEU A 22 31.18 -3.37 6.15
C LEU A 22 32.68 -3.71 6.20
N LEU A 23 33.01 -5.00 6.27
CA LEU A 23 34.40 -5.49 6.25
C LEU A 23 35.08 -5.33 4.88
N ALA A 24 34.32 -5.19 3.80
CA ALA A 24 34.86 -4.85 2.48
C ALA A 24 35.24 -3.36 2.36
N GLY A 25 34.64 -2.48 3.15
CA GLY A 25 34.87 -1.02 3.14
C GLY A 25 36.33 -0.60 3.38
N PRO A 26 37.02 -1.13 4.41
CA PRO A 26 38.42 -0.83 4.68
C PRO A 26 39.38 -1.20 3.53
N ARG A 27 39.09 -2.28 2.79
CA ARG A 27 39.91 -2.69 1.63
C ARG A 27 39.76 -1.74 0.44
N LEU A 28 38.63 -1.04 0.36
CA LEU A 28 38.27 -0.10 -0.71
C LEU A 28 38.38 1.36 -0.25
N SER A 29 39.08 1.61 0.87
CA SER A 29 39.31 2.94 1.46
C SER A 29 38.04 3.80 1.62
N TYR A 30 36.88 3.18 1.85
CA TYR A 30 35.57 3.85 1.89
C TYR A 30 35.32 4.75 0.66
N SER A 31 35.77 4.30 -0.52
CA SER A 31 35.62 5.00 -1.79
C SER A 31 34.15 5.29 -2.13
N THR A 32 33.91 6.34 -2.93
CA THR A 32 32.61 6.71 -3.52
C THR A 32 31.89 5.50 -4.14
N THR A 33 32.63 4.58 -4.76
CA THR A 33 32.06 3.35 -5.35
C THR A 33 31.46 2.41 -4.30
N TRP A 34 32.10 2.28 -3.13
CA TRP A 34 31.61 1.42 -2.05
C TRP A 34 30.28 1.94 -1.50
N GLN A 35 30.17 3.26 -1.30
CA GLN A 35 28.92 3.90 -0.86
C GLN A 35 27.82 3.83 -1.94
N LEU A 36 28.19 4.06 -3.21
CA LEU A 36 27.27 4.04 -4.36
C LEU A 36 26.53 2.71 -4.48
N VAL A 37 27.20 1.59 -4.19
CA VAL A 37 26.60 0.25 -4.25
C VAL A 37 25.45 0.13 -3.23
N MET A 38 25.63 0.56 -1.98
CA MET A 38 24.57 0.44 -0.97
C MET A 38 23.37 1.33 -1.24
N THR A 39 23.61 2.58 -1.66
CA THR A 39 22.50 3.48 -2.01
C THR A 39 21.74 2.96 -3.23
N THR A 40 22.43 2.40 -4.23
CA THR A 40 21.79 1.81 -5.42
C THR A 40 20.94 0.60 -5.05
N VAL A 41 21.49 -0.33 -4.25
CA VAL A 41 20.77 -1.53 -3.81
C VAL A 41 19.53 -1.16 -2.99
N SER A 42 19.67 -0.25 -2.02
CA SER A 42 18.56 0.19 -1.17
C SER A 42 17.47 0.89 -1.98
N SER A 43 17.86 1.67 -3.01
CA SER A 43 16.91 2.32 -3.90
C SER A 43 16.12 1.32 -4.75
N ILE A 44 16.78 0.27 -5.27
CA ILE A 44 16.11 -0.83 -5.98
C ILE A 44 15.13 -1.55 -5.05
N VAL A 45 15.54 -1.90 -3.83
CA VAL A 45 14.66 -2.56 -2.85
C VAL A 45 13.47 -1.68 -2.50
N THR A 46 13.69 -0.37 -2.31
CA THR A 46 12.61 0.58 -2.02
C THR A 46 11.65 0.70 -3.20
N PHE A 47 12.16 0.78 -4.43
CA PHE A 47 11.34 0.79 -5.63
C PHE A 47 10.49 -0.47 -5.75
N LEU A 48 11.08 -1.64 -5.51
CA LEU A 48 10.35 -2.91 -5.45
C LEU A 48 9.33 -2.94 -4.32
N MET A 49 9.66 -2.42 -3.14
CA MET A 49 8.75 -2.31 -2.01
C MET A 49 7.52 -1.46 -2.35
N VAL A 50 7.71 -0.32 -3.02
CA VAL A 50 6.61 0.52 -3.51
C VAL A 50 5.73 -0.29 -4.47
N PHE A 51 6.29 -1.05 -5.40
CA PHE A 51 5.50 -1.87 -6.32
C PHE A 51 4.71 -2.98 -5.61
N VAL A 52 5.35 -3.69 -4.68
CA VAL A 52 4.71 -4.73 -3.85
C VAL A 52 3.60 -4.13 -2.98
N LEU A 53 3.86 -2.98 -2.38
CA LEU A 53 2.89 -2.26 -1.56
C LEU A 53 1.69 -1.81 -2.39
N ASN A 54 1.92 -1.22 -3.58
CA ASN A 54 0.84 -0.84 -4.49
C ASN A 54 -0.04 -2.04 -4.88
N HIS A 55 0.57 -3.21 -5.16
CA HIS A 55 -0.19 -4.42 -5.48
C HIS A 55 -1.02 -4.94 -4.30
N ALA A 56 -0.45 -4.96 -3.10
CA ALA A 56 -1.16 -5.36 -1.89
C ALA A 56 -2.28 -4.38 -1.53
N GLN A 57 -1.99 -3.07 -1.58
CA GLN A 57 -2.94 -2.00 -1.32
C GLN A 57 -4.13 -2.04 -2.30
N ASN A 58 -3.91 -2.31 -3.58
CA ASN A 58 -5.00 -2.41 -4.55
C ASN A 58 -6.02 -3.51 -4.18
N ARG A 59 -5.53 -4.67 -3.73
CA ARG A 59 -6.41 -5.77 -3.31
C ARG A 59 -7.14 -5.46 -2.01
N ASP A 60 -6.45 -4.83 -1.06
CA ASP A 60 -7.03 -4.49 0.24
C ASP A 60 -8.11 -3.41 0.10
N THR A 61 -7.90 -2.40 -0.77
CA THR A 61 -8.91 -1.39 -1.11
C THR A 61 -10.17 -2.01 -1.71
N LEU A 62 -10.03 -2.93 -2.68
CA LEU A 62 -11.18 -3.63 -3.27
C LEU A 62 -11.98 -4.44 -2.23
N ALA A 63 -11.30 -5.10 -1.31
CA ALA A 63 -11.96 -5.86 -0.25
C ALA A 63 -12.72 -4.96 0.74
N VAL A 64 -12.25 -3.73 0.98
CA VAL A 64 -12.94 -2.74 1.81
C VAL A 64 -14.20 -2.26 1.11
N ASN A 65 -14.12 -1.86 -0.16
CA ASN A 65 -15.30 -1.38 -0.91
C ASN A 65 -16.37 -2.46 -1.04
N ALA A 66 -15.99 -3.71 -1.38
CA ALA A 66 -16.95 -4.81 -1.46
C ALA A 66 -17.68 -5.10 -0.14
N LYS A 67 -17.01 -4.88 1.01
CA LYS A 67 -17.66 -5.01 2.32
C LYS A 67 -18.63 -3.85 2.60
N LEU A 68 -18.27 -2.63 2.23
CA LEU A 68 -19.15 -1.47 2.35
C LEU A 68 -20.40 -1.64 1.47
N ASP A 69 -20.23 -2.11 0.24
CA ASP A 69 -21.33 -2.43 -0.68
C ASP A 69 -22.30 -3.45 -0.07
N ALA A 70 -21.77 -4.52 0.52
CA ALA A 70 -22.59 -5.52 1.19
C ALA A 70 -23.37 -4.96 2.40
N LEU A 71 -22.79 -4.02 3.14
CA LEU A 71 -23.46 -3.33 4.26
C LEU A 71 -24.54 -2.36 3.76
N ILE A 72 -24.29 -1.61 2.69
CA ILE A 72 -25.25 -0.70 2.06
C ILE A 72 -26.45 -1.50 1.54
N MET A 73 -26.21 -2.60 0.82
CA MET A 73 -27.27 -3.47 0.32
C MET A 73 -28.09 -4.14 1.44
N ALA A 74 -27.52 -4.32 2.63
CA ALA A 74 -28.21 -4.91 3.77
C ALA A 74 -29.09 -3.89 4.54
N LEU A 75 -28.92 -2.58 4.29
CA LEU A 75 -29.66 -1.52 4.96
C LEU A 75 -30.80 -1.02 4.07
N GLU A 76 -32.06 -1.32 4.41
CA GLU A 76 -33.24 -0.90 3.64
C GLU A 76 -33.39 0.63 3.47
N SER A 77 -32.79 1.41 4.38
CA SER A 77 -32.80 2.89 4.34
C SER A 77 -31.61 3.50 3.59
N ALA A 78 -30.66 2.69 3.09
CA ALA A 78 -29.51 3.19 2.36
C ALA A 78 -29.82 3.35 0.87
N ASP A 79 -29.27 4.39 0.24
CA ASP A 79 -29.38 4.58 -1.21
C ASP A 79 -28.47 3.58 -1.93
N ASN A 80 -29.07 2.62 -2.64
CA ASN A 80 -28.37 1.64 -3.46
C ASN A 80 -27.47 2.26 -4.56
N ARG A 81 -27.64 3.55 -4.91
CA ARG A 81 -26.72 4.27 -5.81
C ARG A 81 -25.32 4.42 -5.22
N MET A 82 -25.14 4.24 -3.91
CA MET A 82 -23.84 4.24 -3.24
C MET A 82 -23.04 2.94 -3.44
N VAL A 83 -23.68 1.87 -3.89
CA VAL A 83 -23.01 0.59 -4.16
C VAL A 83 -22.11 0.72 -5.40
N GLY A 84 -20.84 0.34 -5.27
CA GLY A 84 -19.85 0.39 -6.35
C GLY A 84 -19.51 1.82 -6.82
N LEU A 85 -19.73 2.83 -5.98
CA LEU A 85 -19.48 4.23 -6.30
C LEU A 85 -18.01 4.51 -6.63
N GLU A 86 -17.08 3.77 -6.03
CA GLU A 86 -15.63 3.87 -6.21
C GLU A 86 -15.14 3.51 -7.62
N HIS A 87 -15.97 2.82 -8.42
CA HIS A 87 -15.67 2.44 -9.79
C HIS A 87 -16.28 3.40 -10.83
N ARG A 88 -17.11 4.36 -10.41
CA ARG A 88 -17.71 5.35 -11.31
C ARG A 88 -16.75 6.50 -11.62
N ASP A 89 -17.04 7.24 -12.69
CA ASP A 89 -16.28 8.45 -12.99
C ASP A 89 -16.32 9.43 -11.81
N THR A 90 -15.18 10.05 -11.51
CA THR A 90 -15.04 10.99 -10.39
C THR A 90 -16.13 12.06 -10.35
N LYS A 91 -16.58 12.57 -11.50
CA LYS A 91 -17.64 13.58 -11.55
C LYS A 91 -19.00 13.00 -11.16
N GLU A 92 -19.32 11.82 -11.67
CA GLU A 92 -20.57 11.13 -11.33
C GLU A 92 -20.62 10.74 -9.85
N ALA A 93 -19.51 10.22 -9.31
CA ALA A 93 -19.41 9.88 -7.90
C ALA A 93 -19.59 11.10 -6.99
N SER A 94 -18.98 12.24 -7.34
CA SER A 94 -19.16 13.49 -6.59
C SER A 94 -20.58 14.05 -6.67
N ALA A 95 -21.26 13.90 -7.81
CA ALA A 95 -22.63 14.37 -7.98
C ALA A 95 -23.62 13.59 -7.10
N ILE A 96 -23.47 12.25 -7.05
CA ILE A 96 -24.27 11.38 -6.19
C ILE A 96 -24.02 11.72 -4.70
N HIS A 97 -22.76 11.93 -4.33
CA HIS A 97 -22.40 12.30 -2.96
C HIS A 97 -23.02 13.63 -2.54
N GLU A 98 -22.98 14.65 -3.39
CA GLU A 98 -23.54 15.98 -3.11
C GLU A 98 -25.08 15.95 -3.05
N GLU A 99 -25.73 15.20 -3.94
CA GLU A 99 -27.18 15.02 -3.96
C GLU A 99 -27.69 14.41 -2.63
N ILE A 100 -27.07 13.32 -2.18
CA ILE A 100 -27.43 12.66 -0.91
C ILE A 100 -27.14 13.57 0.28
N LYS A 101 -25.99 14.26 0.28
CA LYS A 101 -25.64 15.19 1.36
C LYS A 101 -26.68 16.31 1.47
N SER A 102 -27.10 16.88 0.34
CA SER A 102 -28.13 17.93 0.30
C SER A 102 -29.51 17.44 0.75
N ALA A 103 -29.86 16.18 0.47
CA ALA A 103 -31.10 15.56 0.92
C ALA A 103 -31.11 15.38 2.46
N ILE A 104 -30.00 14.96 3.05
CA ILE A 104 -29.86 14.81 4.51
C ILE A 104 -29.85 16.17 5.22
N GLU A 105 -29.14 17.17 4.69
CA GLU A 105 -29.12 18.52 5.27
C GLU A 105 -30.47 19.24 5.15
N GLY A 106 -31.32 18.87 4.18
CA GLY A 106 -32.67 19.42 4.02
C GLY A 106 -33.72 18.81 4.95
N GLU A 107 -33.45 17.68 5.60
CA GLU A 107 -34.35 16.99 6.54
C GLU A 107 -34.09 17.34 8.02
N LEU A 108 -33.01 18.08 8.33
CA LEU A 108 -32.64 18.59 9.66
C LEU A 108 -33.16 20.01 9.91
#